data_AF-A0A7Y4R9L3-F1
#
_entry.id   AF-A0A7Y4R9L3-F1
#
_cell.length_a   1.000
_cell.length_b   1.000
_cell.length_c   1.000
_cell.angle_alpha   90.00
_cell.angle_beta   90.00
_cell.angle_gamma   90.00
#
_symmetry.space_group_name_H-M   'P 1'
#
loop_
_entity.id
_entity.type
_entity.pdbx_description
1 polymer ?
#
loop_
_entity_poly.entity_id
_entity_poly.type
_entity_poly.pdbx_seq_one_letter_code
_entity_poly.pdbx_strand_id
1 'polypeptide(L)'
;MSAITGTIGPALAKTVGFDLLEDALAQDVHAALRAGLKHGATFHDGRSALAIFRHALAAAIGRIHEDGRAPLFLRFLSDGPYEDAGDIPAALRSKRLTDDETTSVIAFIYSHMVNCFKGAITEILAVEPCLHILRKMQREKRVPREARLYVGDAVWASASRGAGFAKGGDLHILAERRSPKSNRSIVVAGVAEVKSYFCQPDRLRSQLDKHFARARRGLRVGEVAYFPDRITMGWGGSRQAVRISILPARWPLPRRFRFEHRDGRKFLHVEAAAPPAPADSMERVGPTEWRVTLRWSKEALVAAAFGMTFWFMEKVGEVIYSAGVPKDWSEMTPAEAGQNAAKMMLYYAILRCRTAREHQRAIALYNSYGFGCALGMNFRNPEGKREMLWPQDLDEIQASGRNKDGCRIA
;
A
#
# COMPACT_ATOMS: atom_id res chain seq x y z
N MET A 1 13.50 -0.15 23.19
CA MET A 1 13.21 0.22 21.78
C MET A 1 13.20 -0.98 20.81
N SER A 2 14.16 -1.93 20.84
CA SER A 2 14.11 -3.14 19.99
C SER A 2 12.89 -4.04 20.18
N ALA A 3 12.25 -4.02 21.35
CA ALA A 3 11.02 -4.77 21.64
C ALA A 3 9.74 -4.11 21.04
N ILE A 4 9.81 -2.81 20.72
CA ILE A 4 8.68 -2.05 20.15
C ILE A 4 8.53 -2.37 18.64
N THR A 5 9.59 -2.76 17.95
CA THR A 5 9.56 -2.89 16.48
C THR A 5 9.36 -4.33 15.99
N GLY A 6 9.96 -5.33 16.65
CA GLY A 6 9.84 -6.73 16.20
C GLY A 6 8.50 -7.40 16.52
N THR A 7 7.90 -7.07 17.66
CA THR A 7 6.72 -7.76 18.21
C THR A 7 5.40 -7.08 17.88
N ILE A 8 5.42 -5.77 17.63
CA ILE A 8 4.19 -4.96 17.52
C ILE A 8 3.51 -5.12 16.17
N GLY A 9 4.25 -5.26 15.06
CA GLY A 9 3.65 -5.32 13.72
C GLY A 9 2.63 -6.46 13.55
N PRO A 10 3.02 -7.72 13.81
CA PRO A 10 2.09 -8.85 13.74
C PRO A 10 0.97 -8.79 14.80
N ALA A 11 1.21 -8.16 15.96
CA ALA A 11 0.20 -7.99 17.00
C ALA A 11 -0.85 -6.94 16.59
N LEU A 12 -0.43 -5.79 16.06
CA LEU A 12 -1.31 -4.72 15.56
C LEU A 12 -2.19 -5.21 14.42
N ALA A 13 -1.63 -5.96 13.47
CA ALA A 13 -2.42 -6.48 12.37
C ALA A 13 -3.56 -7.41 12.84
N LYS A 14 -3.41 -8.06 14.00
CA LYS A 14 -4.46 -8.95 14.56
C LYS A 14 -5.63 -8.21 15.18
N THR A 15 -5.51 -6.92 15.50
CA THR A 15 -6.56 -6.16 16.18
C THR A 15 -7.54 -5.48 15.24
N VAL A 16 -7.22 -5.37 13.95
CA VAL A 16 -8.02 -4.62 12.97
C VAL A 16 -8.82 -5.50 12.03
N GLY A 17 -9.96 -4.99 11.57
CA GLY A 17 -10.80 -5.60 10.55
C GLY A 17 -10.67 -4.89 9.20
N PHE A 18 -11.67 -5.10 8.34
CA PHE A 18 -11.80 -4.36 7.09
C PHE A 18 -12.25 -2.90 7.31
N ASP A 19 -12.68 -2.55 8.53
CA ASP A 19 -13.02 -1.20 8.99
C ASP A 19 -11.83 -0.22 8.97
N LEU A 20 -10.61 -0.74 8.81
CA LEU A 20 -9.42 0.07 8.51
C LEU A 20 -9.50 0.74 7.12
N LEU A 21 -10.35 0.24 6.23
CA LEU A 21 -10.59 0.78 4.90
C LEU A 21 -11.97 1.45 4.86
N GLU A 22 -12.11 2.42 3.95
CA GLU A 22 -13.42 2.98 3.63
C GLU A 22 -14.39 1.90 3.13
N ASP A 23 -15.66 1.96 3.55
CA ASP A 23 -16.66 0.89 3.40
C ASP A 23 -16.71 0.24 2.02
N ALA A 24 -16.76 1.04 0.95
CA ALA A 24 -16.84 0.52 -0.42
C ALA A 24 -15.58 -0.28 -0.80
N LEU A 25 -14.39 0.21 -0.43
CA LEU A 25 -13.14 -0.49 -0.68
C LEU A 25 -13.00 -1.73 0.23
N ALA A 26 -13.41 -1.62 1.50
CA ALA A 26 -13.46 -2.71 2.45
C ALA A 26 -14.29 -3.89 1.91
N GLN A 27 -15.47 -3.60 1.37
CA GLN A 27 -16.35 -4.60 0.75
C GLN A 27 -15.69 -5.28 -0.45
N ASP A 28 -15.01 -4.53 -1.31
CA ASP A 28 -14.33 -5.09 -2.48
C ASP A 28 -13.12 -5.94 -2.13
N VAL A 29 -12.30 -5.50 -1.18
CA VAL A 29 -11.17 -6.28 -0.66
C VAL A 29 -11.70 -7.58 -0.06
N HIS A 30 -12.77 -7.52 0.73
CA HIS A 30 -13.41 -8.70 1.30
C HIS A 30 -13.98 -9.62 0.22
N ALA A 31 -14.66 -9.07 -0.80
CA ALA A 31 -15.23 -9.83 -1.92
C ALA A 31 -14.14 -10.54 -2.73
N ALA A 32 -13.05 -9.84 -3.08
CA ALA A 32 -11.92 -10.41 -3.82
C ALA A 32 -11.28 -11.59 -3.07
N LEU A 33 -11.08 -11.46 -1.76
CA LEU A 33 -10.55 -12.54 -0.92
C LEU A 33 -11.52 -13.72 -0.80
N ARG A 34 -12.82 -13.46 -0.64
CA ARG A 34 -13.85 -14.51 -0.62
C ARG A 34 -13.92 -15.24 -1.96
N ALA A 35 -13.83 -14.52 -3.08
CA ALA A 35 -13.74 -15.11 -4.40
C ALA A 35 -12.50 -16.00 -4.51
N GLY A 36 -11.34 -15.53 -4.02
CA GLY A 36 -10.12 -16.33 -3.88
C GLY A 36 -10.33 -17.65 -3.16
N LEU A 37 -10.85 -17.59 -1.93
CA LEU A 37 -11.10 -18.77 -1.10
C LEU A 37 -12.11 -19.73 -1.74
N LYS A 38 -13.25 -19.21 -2.22
CA LYS A 38 -14.31 -20.00 -2.90
C LYS A 38 -13.76 -20.78 -4.09
N HIS A 39 -12.69 -20.28 -4.69
CA HIS A 39 -12.17 -20.76 -5.95
C HIS A 39 -10.80 -21.40 -5.86
N GLY A 40 -10.36 -21.71 -4.64
CA GLY A 40 -9.14 -22.48 -4.40
C GLY A 40 -7.86 -21.71 -4.72
N ALA A 41 -7.88 -20.38 -4.68
CA ALA A 41 -6.66 -19.60 -4.65
C ALA A 41 -5.84 -19.97 -3.40
N THR A 42 -4.53 -20.02 -3.55
CA THR A 42 -3.60 -20.34 -2.47
C THR A 42 -2.98 -19.05 -1.95
N PHE A 43 -3.15 -18.81 -0.65
CA PHE A 43 -2.55 -17.71 0.09
C PHE A 43 -1.45 -18.26 1.01
N HIS A 44 -0.52 -17.42 1.46
CA HIS A 44 0.56 -17.84 2.35
C HIS A 44 0.03 -18.39 3.67
N ASP A 45 -0.84 -17.62 4.32
CA ASP A 45 -1.47 -17.99 5.58
C ASP A 45 -2.91 -17.44 5.62
N GLY A 46 -3.79 -18.15 6.31
CA GLY A 46 -5.19 -17.80 6.47
C GLY A 46 -6.17 -18.67 5.69
N ARG A 47 -7.25 -19.07 6.38
CA ARG A 47 -8.39 -19.81 5.81
C ARG A 47 -9.66 -18.96 5.70
N SER A 48 -9.58 -17.69 6.10
CA SER A 48 -10.67 -16.72 6.03
C SER A 48 -10.17 -15.43 5.39
N ALA A 49 -11.09 -14.67 4.79
CA ALA A 49 -10.75 -13.39 4.15
C ALA A 49 -10.07 -12.44 5.14
N LEU A 50 -10.58 -12.36 6.37
CA LEU A 50 -9.98 -11.51 7.40
C LEU A 50 -8.55 -11.96 7.78
N ALA A 51 -8.31 -13.27 7.93
CA ALA A 51 -6.97 -13.77 8.22
C ALA A 51 -5.96 -13.42 7.11
N ILE A 52 -6.38 -13.55 5.85
CA ILE A 52 -5.54 -13.19 4.69
C ILE A 52 -5.27 -11.69 4.64
N PHE A 53 -6.29 -10.85 4.88
CA PHE A 53 -6.11 -9.40 4.94
C PHE A 53 -5.12 -8.99 6.04
N ARG A 54 -5.28 -9.54 7.24
CA ARG A 54 -4.38 -9.30 8.37
C ARG A 54 -2.95 -9.79 8.08
N HIS A 55 -2.79 -10.91 7.38
CA HIS A 55 -1.48 -11.37 6.95
C HIS A 55 -0.83 -10.39 5.97
N ALA A 56 -1.56 -9.93 4.95
CA ALA A 56 -1.05 -8.94 4.01
C ALA A 56 -0.68 -7.61 4.69
N LEU A 57 -1.47 -7.19 5.68
CA LEU A 57 -1.18 -6.04 6.52
C LEU A 57 0.10 -6.24 7.35
N ALA A 58 0.23 -7.39 8.03
CA ALA A 58 1.42 -7.72 8.81
C ALA A 58 2.67 -7.75 7.94
N ALA A 59 2.59 -8.31 6.73
CA ALA A 59 3.69 -8.31 5.76
C ALA A 59 4.06 -6.88 5.30
N ALA A 60 3.08 -6.00 5.10
CA ALA A 60 3.33 -4.59 4.79
C ALA A 60 4.04 -3.87 5.95
N ILE A 61 3.62 -4.09 7.19
CA ILE A 61 4.28 -3.54 8.38
C ILE A 61 5.70 -4.12 8.55
N GLY A 62 5.88 -5.43 8.31
CA GLY A 62 7.20 -6.07 8.32
C GLY A 62 8.18 -5.37 7.38
N ARG A 63 7.76 -5.09 6.13
CA ARG A 63 8.57 -4.33 5.16
C ARG A 63 8.86 -2.90 5.59
N ILE A 64 7.98 -2.27 6.37
CA ILE A 64 8.23 -0.94 6.94
C ILE A 64 9.34 -1.05 7.99
N HIS A 65 9.33 -2.08 8.83
CA HIS A 65 10.33 -2.29 9.87
C HIS A 65 11.70 -2.76 9.35
N GLU A 66 11.72 -3.57 8.29
CA GLU A 66 12.96 -4.03 7.65
C GLU A 66 13.75 -2.90 6.97
N ASP A 67 13.11 -1.75 6.71
CA ASP A 67 13.80 -0.57 6.22
C ASP A 67 14.64 0.06 7.35
N GLY A 68 15.91 0.34 7.07
CA GLY A 68 16.84 0.92 8.04
C GLY A 68 16.42 2.27 8.63
N ARG A 69 15.38 2.92 8.09
CA ARG A 69 14.82 4.18 8.60
C ARG A 69 13.70 4.00 9.63
N ALA A 70 13.29 2.77 9.96
CA ALA A 70 12.29 2.54 11.00
C ALA A 70 12.65 3.16 12.37
N PRO A 71 13.91 3.08 12.87
CA PRO A 71 14.30 3.78 14.10
C PRO A 71 14.17 5.30 14.02
N LEU A 72 14.45 5.86 12.84
CA LEU A 72 14.30 7.30 12.59
C LEU A 72 12.83 7.73 12.61
N PHE A 73 11.93 6.89 12.10
CA PHE A 73 10.49 7.11 12.22
C PHE A 73 9.98 7.12 13.67
N LEU A 74 10.52 6.24 14.54
CA LEU A 74 10.19 6.29 15.97
C LEU A 74 10.65 7.60 16.60
N ARG A 75 11.89 8.03 16.33
CA ARG A 75 12.40 9.32 16.80
C ARG A 75 11.59 10.49 16.25
N PHE A 76 11.11 10.41 15.02
CA PHE A 76 10.24 11.46 14.48
C PHE A 76 8.98 11.64 15.31
N LEU A 77 8.37 10.56 15.82
CA LEU A 77 7.18 10.65 16.66
C LEU A 77 7.48 11.03 18.11
N SER A 78 8.62 10.60 18.68
CA SER A 78 8.99 10.90 20.07
C SER A 78 9.66 12.26 20.25
N ASP A 79 10.67 12.53 19.42
CA ASP A 79 11.60 13.64 19.55
C ASP A 79 11.18 14.81 18.66
N GLY A 80 10.68 14.51 17.46
CA GLY A 80 10.22 15.51 16.51
C GLY A 80 11.32 16.31 15.80
N PRO A 81 11.01 16.95 14.66
CA PRO A 81 11.83 18.03 14.12
C PRO A 81 11.89 19.20 15.10
N TYR A 82 12.92 20.06 14.95
CA TYR A 82 12.92 21.33 15.66
C TYR A 82 11.75 22.20 15.19
N GLU A 83 11.08 22.83 16.14
CA GLU A 83 9.82 23.56 15.97
C GLU A 83 9.95 24.92 15.26
N ASP A 84 11.17 25.42 15.05
CA ASP A 84 11.49 26.68 14.39
C ASP A 84 12.25 26.44 13.07
N ALA A 85 12.26 27.42 12.16
CA ALA A 85 13.03 27.42 10.92
C ALA A 85 14.52 27.78 11.11
N GLY A 86 14.88 28.38 12.25
CA GLY A 86 16.25 28.77 12.61
C GLY A 86 17.19 27.61 12.99
N ASP A 87 18.43 27.91 13.35
CA ASP A 87 19.39 26.87 13.76
C ASP A 87 18.92 26.12 15.02
N ILE A 88 19.15 24.80 15.05
CA ILE A 88 18.86 24.00 16.25
C ILE A 88 19.84 24.38 17.36
N PRO A 89 19.36 24.88 18.52
CA PRO A 89 20.20 25.24 19.65
C PRO A 89 21.07 24.06 20.09
N ALA A 90 22.32 24.33 20.50
CA ALA A 90 23.28 23.27 20.82
C ALA A 90 22.75 22.27 21.87
N ALA A 91 21.99 22.76 22.87
CA ALA A 91 21.38 21.95 23.92
C ALA A 91 20.26 21.00 23.43
N LEU A 92 19.72 21.23 22.22
CA LEU A 92 18.63 20.45 21.63
C LEU A 92 19.07 19.54 20.48
N ARG A 93 20.33 19.63 20.02
CA ARG A 93 20.83 18.86 18.86
C ARG A 93 20.74 17.35 19.00
N SER A 94 20.81 16.82 20.24
CA SER A 94 20.64 15.39 20.51
C SER A 94 19.20 14.98 20.84
N LYS A 95 18.29 15.97 20.98
CA LYS A 95 16.90 15.79 21.43
C LYS A 95 15.87 16.05 20.32
N ARG A 96 16.31 16.53 19.17
CA ARG A 96 15.49 16.82 17.99
C ARG A 96 16.09 16.15 16.77
N LEU A 97 15.27 15.95 15.75
CA LEU A 97 15.76 15.55 14.43
C LEU A 97 16.44 16.73 13.74
N THR A 98 17.55 16.43 13.08
CA THR A 98 18.21 17.32 12.11
C THR A 98 17.40 17.43 10.81
N ASP A 99 17.69 18.42 9.97
CA ASP A 99 16.97 18.61 8.69
C ASP A 99 17.12 17.44 7.72
N ASP A 100 18.29 16.81 7.72
CA ASP A 100 18.56 15.60 6.92
C ASP A 100 17.72 14.42 7.42
N GLU A 101 17.64 14.25 8.74
CA GLU A 101 16.80 13.24 9.38
C GLU A 101 15.31 13.48 9.11
N THR A 102 14.84 14.72 9.28
CA THR A 102 13.46 15.13 8.97
C THR A 102 13.13 14.89 7.50
N THR A 103 14.03 15.24 6.59
CA THR A 103 13.85 14.97 5.15
C THR A 103 13.78 13.47 4.86
N SER A 104 14.67 12.69 5.48
CA SER A 104 14.74 11.24 5.31
C SER A 104 13.48 10.54 5.80
N VAL A 105 12.94 10.95 6.95
CA VAL A 105 11.69 10.37 7.49
C VAL A 105 10.46 10.78 6.68
N ILE A 106 10.37 12.03 6.20
CA ILE A 106 9.30 12.45 5.29
C ILE A 106 9.32 11.64 4.00
N ALA A 107 10.50 11.42 3.43
CA ALA A 107 10.66 10.57 2.25
C ALA A 107 10.27 9.12 2.54
N PHE A 108 10.60 8.60 3.73
CA PHE A 108 10.25 7.27 4.19
C PHE A 108 8.73 7.08 4.34
N ILE A 109 8.04 7.98 5.05
CA ILE A 109 6.58 7.93 5.22
C ILE A 109 5.90 8.03 3.85
N TYR A 110 6.19 9.08 3.08
CA TYR A 110 5.52 9.36 1.81
C TYR A 110 5.81 8.32 0.71
N SER A 111 7.04 7.79 0.65
CA SER A 111 7.49 6.96 -0.48
C SER A 111 7.66 5.47 -0.15
N HIS A 112 7.76 5.09 1.12
CA HIS A 112 7.91 3.69 1.53
C HIS A 112 6.68 3.18 2.24
N MET A 113 6.28 3.79 3.36
CA MET A 113 5.13 3.31 4.16
C MET A 113 3.83 3.32 3.36
N VAL A 114 3.50 4.45 2.74
CA VAL A 114 2.31 4.58 1.88
C VAL A 114 2.35 3.55 0.74
N ASN A 115 3.52 3.33 0.13
CA ASN A 115 3.63 2.36 -0.97
C ASN A 115 3.51 0.90 -0.49
N CYS A 116 3.96 0.57 0.73
CA CYS A 116 3.80 -0.76 1.31
C CYS A 116 2.32 -1.13 1.48
N PHE A 117 1.52 -0.25 2.09
CA PHE A 117 0.09 -0.49 2.28
C PHE A 117 -0.67 -0.47 0.96
N LYS A 118 -0.39 0.51 0.11
CA LYS A 118 -1.02 0.63 -1.21
C LYS A 118 -0.78 -0.62 -2.06
N GLY A 119 0.45 -1.13 -2.08
CA GLY A 119 0.81 -2.36 -2.79
C GLY A 119 0.01 -3.56 -2.29
N ALA A 120 -0.09 -3.73 -0.97
CA ALA A 120 -0.84 -4.83 -0.36
C ALA A 120 -2.33 -4.81 -0.74
N ILE A 121 -3.01 -3.66 -0.68
CA ILE A 121 -4.42 -3.54 -1.09
C ILE A 121 -4.56 -3.89 -2.58
N THR A 122 -3.71 -3.33 -3.43
CA THR A 122 -3.80 -3.50 -4.89
C THR A 122 -3.61 -4.97 -5.28
N GLU A 123 -2.71 -5.68 -4.61
CA GLU A 123 -2.46 -7.11 -4.83
C GLU A 123 -3.67 -7.97 -4.43
N ILE A 124 -4.39 -7.61 -3.36
CA ILE A 124 -5.63 -8.30 -2.99
C ILE A 124 -6.72 -8.07 -4.03
N LEU A 125 -6.92 -6.83 -4.49
CA LEU A 125 -7.92 -6.52 -5.51
C LEU A 125 -7.64 -7.22 -6.85
N ALA A 126 -6.37 -7.53 -7.14
CA ALA A 126 -5.98 -8.27 -8.33
C ALA A 126 -6.43 -9.75 -8.34
N VAL A 127 -6.82 -10.31 -7.20
CA VAL A 127 -7.14 -11.75 -7.07
C VAL A 127 -8.32 -12.15 -7.95
N GLU A 128 -9.44 -11.43 -7.86
CA GLU A 128 -10.67 -11.76 -8.59
C GLU A 128 -10.51 -11.72 -10.12
N PRO A 129 -9.99 -10.65 -10.75
CA PRO A 129 -9.81 -10.63 -12.19
C PRO A 129 -8.79 -11.70 -12.65
N CYS A 130 -7.75 -11.99 -11.86
CA CYS A 130 -6.84 -13.10 -12.16
C CYS A 130 -7.53 -14.46 -12.16
N LEU A 131 -8.46 -14.71 -11.23
CA LEU A 131 -9.25 -15.95 -11.20
C LEU A 131 -10.18 -16.05 -12.40
N HIS A 132 -10.78 -14.93 -12.83
CA HIS A 132 -11.61 -14.90 -14.03
C HIS A 132 -10.79 -15.30 -15.26
N ILE A 133 -9.59 -14.71 -15.41
CA ILE A 133 -8.66 -15.05 -16.50
C ILE A 133 -8.24 -16.52 -16.42
N LEU A 134 -7.85 -17.02 -15.24
CA LEU A 134 -7.48 -18.43 -15.03
C LEU A 134 -8.60 -19.36 -15.51
N ARG A 135 -9.84 -19.16 -15.07
CA ARG A 135 -10.99 -19.97 -15.49
C ARG A 135 -11.23 -19.93 -16.99
N LYS A 136 -11.13 -18.73 -17.58
CA LYS A 136 -11.26 -18.58 -19.02
C LYS A 136 -10.20 -19.41 -19.74
N MET A 137 -8.95 -19.35 -19.30
CA MET A 137 -7.85 -20.15 -19.85
C MET A 137 -8.01 -21.65 -19.64
N GLN A 138 -8.59 -22.08 -18.52
CA GLN A 138 -8.90 -23.49 -18.26
C GLN A 138 -9.98 -24.00 -19.22
N ARG A 139 -11.05 -23.23 -19.46
CA ARG A 139 -12.10 -23.56 -20.43
C ARG A 139 -11.56 -23.64 -21.85
N GLU A 140 -10.67 -22.73 -22.21
CA GLU A 140 -9.96 -22.72 -23.50
C GLU A 140 -8.84 -23.79 -23.59
N LYS A 141 -8.63 -24.61 -22.54
CA LYS A 141 -7.56 -25.63 -22.43
C LYS A 141 -6.14 -25.07 -22.61
N ARG A 142 -5.95 -23.77 -22.34
CA ARG A 142 -4.67 -23.05 -22.49
C ARG A 142 -3.80 -23.12 -21.25
N VAL A 143 -4.38 -23.50 -20.13
CA VAL A 143 -3.70 -23.86 -18.88
C VAL A 143 -4.29 -25.17 -18.35
N PRO A 144 -3.56 -25.91 -17.48
CA PRO A 144 -4.06 -27.15 -16.88
C PRO A 144 -5.36 -26.91 -16.09
N ARG A 145 -6.24 -27.91 -16.07
CA ARG A 145 -7.52 -27.83 -15.31
C ARG A 145 -7.27 -27.74 -13.80
N GLU A 146 -6.19 -28.35 -13.34
CA GLU A 146 -5.74 -28.36 -11.95
C GLU A 146 -4.94 -27.12 -11.55
N ALA A 147 -4.65 -26.21 -12.50
CA ALA A 147 -3.90 -25.00 -12.20
C ALA A 147 -4.66 -24.12 -11.19
N ARG A 148 -3.91 -23.52 -10.27
CA ARG A 148 -4.41 -22.63 -9.20
C ARG A 148 -3.71 -21.30 -9.24
N LEU A 149 -4.39 -20.27 -8.75
CA LEU A 149 -3.80 -18.96 -8.49
C LEU A 149 -3.11 -19.00 -7.12
N TYR A 150 -1.86 -18.55 -7.08
CA TYR A 150 -1.09 -18.37 -5.85
C TYR A 150 -0.80 -16.87 -5.70
N VAL A 151 -1.11 -16.32 -4.53
CA VAL A 151 -1.14 -14.88 -4.29
C VAL A 151 0.02 -14.48 -3.37
N GLY A 152 0.78 -13.47 -3.77
CA GLY A 152 1.83 -12.86 -2.97
C GLY A 152 2.87 -13.83 -2.45
N ASP A 153 3.02 -13.83 -1.13
CA ASP A 153 4.05 -14.58 -0.41
C ASP A 153 3.74 -16.10 -0.32
N ALA A 154 2.69 -16.56 -1.01
CA ALA A 154 2.43 -17.99 -1.22
C ALA A 154 3.52 -18.66 -2.08
N VAL A 155 4.24 -17.87 -2.89
CA VAL A 155 5.30 -18.36 -3.79
C VAL A 155 6.54 -17.50 -3.65
N TRP A 156 7.65 -18.17 -3.37
CA TRP A 156 8.96 -17.54 -3.34
C TRP A 156 9.79 -18.01 -4.52
N ALA A 157 10.59 -17.13 -5.11
CA ALA A 157 11.45 -17.44 -6.23
C ALA A 157 12.93 -17.37 -5.81
N SER A 158 13.77 -18.18 -6.44
CA SER A 158 15.21 -18.19 -6.17
C SER A 158 15.81 -16.80 -6.39
N ALA A 159 16.59 -16.34 -5.40
CA ALA A 159 17.23 -15.03 -5.43
C ALA A 159 18.19 -14.91 -6.62
N SER A 160 18.40 -13.69 -7.15
CA SER A 160 19.34 -13.48 -8.25
C SER A 160 20.80 -13.52 -7.84
N ARG A 161 21.09 -13.30 -6.55
CA ARG A 161 22.42 -13.33 -5.96
C ARG A 161 22.34 -14.02 -4.60
N GLY A 162 23.24 -14.95 -4.34
CA GLY A 162 23.32 -15.70 -3.08
C GLY A 162 22.42 -16.95 -3.02
N ALA A 163 22.57 -17.70 -1.93
CA ALA A 163 21.68 -18.81 -1.60
C ALA A 163 20.40 -18.27 -0.97
N GLY A 164 19.24 -18.76 -1.40
CA GLY A 164 17.95 -18.47 -0.77
C GLY A 164 16.83 -18.11 -1.72
N PHE A 165 15.67 -17.81 -1.13
CA PHE A 165 14.44 -17.44 -1.84
C PHE A 165 14.05 -16.01 -1.46
N ALA A 166 13.49 -15.28 -2.43
CA ALA A 166 12.90 -13.95 -2.25
C ALA A 166 11.47 -13.95 -2.78
N LYS A 167 10.67 -12.92 -2.46
CA LYS A 167 9.31 -12.79 -3.00
C LYS A 167 9.32 -12.97 -4.53
N GLY A 168 8.44 -13.83 -5.04
CA GLY A 168 8.27 -14.11 -6.46
C GLY A 168 7.63 -12.96 -7.23
N GLY A 169 6.88 -13.28 -8.29
CA GLY A 169 5.88 -12.34 -8.84
C GLY A 169 4.73 -12.10 -7.86
N ASP A 170 3.95 -11.04 -8.11
CA ASP A 170 2.83 -10.67 -7.23
C ASP A 170 1.74 -11.76 -7.21
N LEU A 171 1.49 -12.41 -8.36
CA LEU A 171 0.67 -13.63 -8.41
C LEU A 171 1.25 -14.63 -9.42
N HIS A 172 1.03 -15.93 -9.16
CA HIS A 172 1.41 -17.02 -10.07
C HIS A 172 0.22 -17.92 -10.38
N ILE A 173 0.19 -18.45 -11.60
CA ILE A 173 -0.70 -19.55 -11.97
C ILE A 173 0.15 -20.80 -12.07
N LEU A 174 0.00 -21.71 -11.11
CA LEU A 174 0.82 -22.91 -11.02
C LEU A 174 -0.03 -24.18 -11.08
N ALA A 175 0.51 -25.25 -11.64
CA ALA A 175 -0.05 -26.59 -11.55
C ALA A 175 0.99 -27.56 -11.01
N GLU A 176 0.73 -28.08 -9.82
CA GLU A 176 1.54 -29.13 -9.21
C GLU A 176 1.20 -30.48 -9.87
N ARG A 177 2.21 -31.17 -10.38
CA ARG A 177 2.06 -32.53 -10.91
C ARG A 177 2.71 -33.52 -9.96
N ARG A 178 1.92 -34.50 -9.54
CA ARG A 178 2.39 -35.68 -8.81
C ARG A 178 2.52 -36.82 -9.80
N SER A 179 3.73 -37.30 -10.02
CA SER A 179 3.94 -38.57 -10.69
C SER A 179 4.01 -39.68 -9.64
N PRO A 180 3.37 -40.84 -9.86
CA PRO A 180 3.53 -42.01 -8.99
C PRO A 180 4.98 -42.50 -8.94
N LYS A 181 5.80 -42.19 -9.95
CA LYS A 181 7.18 -42.69 -10.14
C LYS A 181 8.26 -41.61 -10.02
N SER A 182 7.91 -40.34 -9.78
CA SER A 182 8.90 -39.25 -9.71
C SER A 182 8.66 -38.29 -8.55
N ASN A 183 9.73 -37.57 -8.21
CA ASN A 183 9.66 -36.35 -7.41
C ASN A 183 8.59 -35.37 -7.96
N ARG A 184 7.94 -34.62 -7.05
CA ARG A 184 6.95 -33.59 -7.39
C ARG A 184 7.54 -32.59 -8.39
N SER A 185 6.80 -32.28 -9.46
CA SER A 185 7.17 -31.25 -10.44
C SER A 185 6.10 -30.16 -10.50
N ILE A 186 6.45 -28.97 -10.98
CA ILE A 186 5.52 -27.85 -11.07
C ILE A 186 5.54 -27.22 -12.47
N VAL A 187 4.36 -26.84 -12.94
CA VAL A 187 4.21 -26.05 -14.16
C VAL A 187 3.91 -24.61 -13.79
N VAL A 188 4.71 -23.67 -14.28
CA VAL A 188 4.44 -22.23 -14.20
C VAL A 188 3.63 -21.86 -15.45
N ALA A 189 2.30 -21.93 -15.33
CA ALA A 189 1.39 -21.67 -16.43
C ALA A 189 1.16 -20.16 -16.67
N GLY A 190 1.45 -19.31 -15.69
CA GLY A 190 1.43 -17.86 -15.87
C GLY A 190 1.92 -17.08 -14.65
N VAL A 191 2.14 -15.79 -14.83
CA VAL A 191 2.49 -14.82 -13.78
C VAL A 191 1.72 -13.53 -13.98
N ALA A 192 1.38 -12.86 -12.89
CA ALA A 192 0.80 -11.54 -12.90
C ALA A 192 1.74 -10.52 -12.23
N GLU A 193 1.80 -9.32 -12.81
CA GLU A 193 2.48 -8.17 -12.23
C GLU A 193 1.44 -7.10 -11.89
N VAL A 194 1.43 -6.68 -10.62
CA VAL A 194 0.52 -5.68 -10.11
C VAL A 194 1.28 -4.37 -9.92
N LYS A 195 0.68 -3.28 -10.39
CA LYS A 195 1.11 -1.94 -10.01
C LYS A 195 -0.03 -1.18 -9.40
N SER A 196 0.28 -0.48 -8.33
CA SER A 196 -0.61 0.50 -7.71
C SER A 196 -0.43 1.92 -8.29
N TYR A 197 0.16 2.02 -9.48
CA TYR A 197 0.47 3.26 -10.19
C TYR A 197 0.61 2.98 -11.69
N PHE A 198 0.56 4.04 -12.51
CA PHE A 198 0.72 3.88 -13.95
C PHE A 198 2.17 3.58 -14.31
N CYS A 199 2.36 2.51 -15.06
CA CYS A 199 3.66 2.06 -15.54
C CYS A 199 3.62 1.94 -17.05
N GLN A 200 4.75 2.22 -17.70
CA GLN A 200 4.87 2.03 -19.15
C GLN A 200 4.76 0.54 -19.50
N PRO A 201 4.07 0.16 -20.60
CA PRO A 201 3.88 -1.24 -20.98
C PRO A 201 5.17 -2.05 -21.06
N ASP A 202 6.24 -1.49 -21.61
CA ASP A 202 7.52 -2.20 -21.77
C ASP A 202 8.20 -2.49 -20.43
N ARG A 203 8.04 -1.60 -19.45
CA ARG A 203 8.54 -1.82 -18.10
C ARG A 203 7.77 -2.96 -17.40
N LEU A 204 6.45 -3.04 -17.60
CA LEU A 204 5.65 -4.16 -17.09
C LEU A 204 6.04 -5.48 -17.74
N ARG A 205 6.23 -5.50 -19.06
CA ARG A 205 6.71 -6.69 -19.78
C ARG A 205 8.07 -7.14 -19.27
N SER A 206 9.02 -6.21 -19.09
CA SER A 206 10.33 -6.51 -18.50
C SER A 206 10.22 -7.09 -17.08
N GLN A 207 9.27 -6.60 -16.27
CA GLN A 207 9.03 -7.16 -14.93
C GLN A 207 8.45 -8.58 -14.98
N LEU A 208 7.48 -8.82 -15.87
CA LEU A 208 6.93 -10.16 -16.10
C LEU A 208 8.01 -11.15 -16.59
N ASP A 209 8.88 -10.72 -17.50
CA ASP A 209 9.98 -11.55 -17.98
C ASP A 209 11.00 -11.85 -16.87
N LYS A 210 11.26 -10.88 -15.98
CA LYS A 210 12.05 -11.10 -14.75
C LYS A 210 11.39 -12.14 -13.84
N HIS A 211 10.07 -12.11 -13.67
CA HIS A 211 9.37 -13.13 -12.87
C HIS A 211 9.54 -14.52 -13.43
N PHE A 212 9.37 -14.69 -14.74
CA PHE A 212 9.62 -15.97 -15.40
C PHE A 212 11.07 -16.42 -15.28
N ALA A 213 12.04 -15.52 -15.46
CA ALA A 213 13.44 -15.83 -15.30
C ALA A 213 13.77 -16.28 -13.87
N ARG A 214 13.20 -15.61 -12.85
CA ARG A 214 13.35 -16.00 -11.44
C ARG A 214 12.72 -17.35 -11.15
N ALA A 215 11.49 -17.58 -11.62
CA ALA A 215 10.77 -18.83 -11.44
C ALA A 215 11.52 -20.02 -12.05
N ARG A 216 12.12 -19.86 -13.24
CA ARG A 216 12.90 -20.92 -13.90
C ARG A 216 14.11 -21.39 -13.08
N ARG A 217 14.66 -20.54 -12.21
CA ARG A 217 15.83 -20.86 -11.37
C ARG A 217 15.46 -21.59 -10.08
N GLY A 218 14.18 -21.66 -9.76
CA GLY A 218 13.70 -22.32 -8.55
C GLY A 218 12.52 -21.59 -7.94
N LEU A 219 11.60 -22.36 -7.38
CA LEU A 219 10.41 -21.86 -6.68
C LEU A 219 10.26 -22.57 -5.33
N ARG A 220 9.76 -21.88 -4.32
CA ARG A 220 9.26 -22.48 -3.08
C ARG A 220 7.77 -22.20 -2.98
N VAL A 221 6.99 -23.26 -2.79
CA VAL A 221 5.53 -23.19 -2.62
C VAL A 221 5.19 -23.89 -1.30
N GLY A 222 4.75 -23.10 -0.32
CA GLY A 222 4.71 -23.55 1.08
C GLY A 222 6.10 -24.03 1.55
N GLU A 223 6.16 -25.27 2.01
CA GLU A 223 7.40 -25.92 2.46
C GLU A 223 8.14 -26.70 1.34
N VAL A 224 7.60 -26.74 0.12
CA VAL A 224 8.18 -27.52 -0.97
C VAL A 224 9.03 -26.64 -1.86
N ALA A 225 10.32 -26.98 -1.96
CA ALA A 225 11.23 -26.38 -2.93
C ALA A 225 11.24 -27.17 -4.25
N TYR A 226 11.10 -26.45 -5.35
CA TYR A 226 11.22 -26.94 -6.73
C TYR A 226 12.51 -26.37 -7.32
N PHE A 227 13.43 -27.26 -7.67
CA PHE A 227 14.67 -26.92 -8.38
C PHE A 227 14.43 -26.84 -9.90
N PRO A 228 15.33 -26.20 -10.67
CA PRO A 228 15.11 -25.93 -12.11
C PRO A 228 14.68 -27.14 -12.94
N ASP A 229 15.24 -28.32 -12.67
CA ASP A 229 14.92 -29.59 -13.35
C ASP A 229 13.46 -30.06 -13.14
N ARG A 230 12.79 -29.53 -12.11
CA ARG A 230 11.41 -29.87 -11.75
C ARG A 230 10.40 -28.79 -12.16
N ILE A 231 10.84 -27.74 -12.86
CA ILE A 231 10.01 -26.62 -13.25
C ILE A 231 9.81 -26.62 -14.77
N THR A 232 8.55 -26.73 -15.19
CA THR A 232 8.17 -26.53 -16.59
C THR A 232 7.55 -25.14 -16.77
N MET A 233 7.98 -24.40 -17.78
CA MET A 233 7.38 -23.12 -18.14
C MET A 233 6.29 -23.30 -19.20
N GLY A 234 5.12 -22.70 -18.97
CA GLY A 234 4.00 -22.72 -19.90
C GLY A 234 3.29 -24.07 -20.00
N TRP A 235 2.23 -24.11 -20.81
CA TRP A 235 1.41 -25.31 -20.99
C TRP A 235 0.98 -25.51 -22.45
N GLY A 236 0.66 -26.76 -22.80
CA GLY A 236 0.20 -27.15 -24.14
C GLY A 236 1.32 -27.22 -25.18
N GLY A 237 0.95 -27.43 -26.44
CA GLY A 237 1.90 -27.61 -27.55
C GLY A 237 2.79 -26.39 -27.80
N SER A 238 2.29 -25.18 -27.52
CA SER A 238 3.09 -23.95 -27.67
C SER A 238 4.03 -23.66 -26.50
N ARG A 239 3.87 -24.36 -25.35
CA ARG A 239 4.60 -24.13 -24.10
C ARG A 239 4.68 -22.64 -23.69
N GLN A 240 3.67 -21.85 -24.05
CA GLN A 240 3.63 -20.44 -23.67
C GLN A 240 2.99 -20.28 -22.30
N ALA A 241 3.57 -19.41 -21.47
CA ALA A 241 3.01 -19.02 -20.19
C ALA A 241 2.19 -17.73 -20.32
N VAL A 242 1.10 -17.65 -19.55
CA VAL A 242 0.21 -16.49 -19.51
C VAL A 242 0.88 -15.32 -18.77
N ARG A 243 0.78 -14.14 -19.34
CA ARG A 243 1.24 -12.86 -18.80
C ARG A 243 0.05 -12.00 -18.45
N ILE A 244 -0.04 -11.52 -17.21
CA ILE A 244 -1.13 -10.65 -16.77
C ILE A 244 -0.52 -9.37 -16.21
N SER A 245 -0.83 -8.22 -16.81
CA SER A 245 -0.47 -6.90 -16.27
C SER A 245 -1.68 -6.27 -15.61
N ILE A 246 -1.53 -5.78 -14.38
CA ILE A 246 -2.65 -5.21 -13.61
C ILE A 246 -2.30 -3.78 -13.21
N LEU A 247 -3.16 -2.85 -13.60
CA LEU A 247 -3.04 -1.42 -13.35
C LEU A 247 -4.31 -0.89 -12.69
N PRO A 248 -4.25 0.20 -11.91
CA PRO A 248 -5.44 0.83 -11.38
C PRO A 248 -6.11 1.71 -12.44
N ALA A 249 -7.37 2.09 -12.22
CA ALA A 249 -8.06 3.06 -13.06
C ALA A 249 -7.48 4.49 -12.92
N ARG A 250 -7.91 5.37 -13.84
CA ARG A 250 -7.48 6.77 -13.94
C ARG A 250 -8.47 7.80 -13.40
N TRP A 251 -9.63 7.37 -12.90
CA TRP A 251 -10.62 8.32 -12.39
C TRP A 251 -10.10 9.01 -11.12
N PRO A 252 -10.40 10.29 -10.93
CA PRO A 252 -9.83 11.06 -9.82
C PRO A 252 -10.78 11.04 -8.60
N LEU A 253 -10.29 11.11 -7.36
CA LEU A 253 -11.09 11.09 -6.10
C LEU A 253 -12.03 12.29 -5.88
N PRO A 254 -13.34 12.14 -5.62
CA PRO A 254 -14.23 13.30 -5.47
C PRO A 254 -13.71 14.36 -4.49
N ARG A 255 -13.80 15.63 -4.89
CA ARG A 255 -13.28 16.79 -4.15
C ARG A 255 -14.37 17.58 -3.45
N ARG A 256 -15.60 17.07 -3.50
CA ARG A 256 -16.73 17.71 -2.82
C ARG A 256 -16.59 17.44 -1.33
N PHE A 257 -16.81 18.49 -0.55
CA PHE A 257 -16.82 18.43 0.89
C PHE A 257 -17.95 19.31 1.43
N ARG A 258 -18.32 19.06 2.67
CA ARG A 258 -19.26 19.88 3.44
C ARG A 258 -18.86 19.86 4.90
N PHE A 259 -19.37 20.83 5.64
CA PHE A 259 -19.27 20.82 7.10
C PHE A 259 -20.57 20.34 7.72
N GLU A 260 -20.46 19.40 8.66
CA GLU A 260 -21.57 18.90 9.46
C GLU A 260 -21.40 19.41 10.89
N HIS A 261 -22.48 19.93 11.48
CA HIS A 261 -22.47 20.38 12.88
C HIS A 261 -23.06 19.29 13.76
N ARG A 262 -22.30 18.82 14.76
CA ARG A 262 -22.74 17.84 15.76
C ARG A 262 -22.22 18.27 17.13
N ASP A 263 -23.09 18.32 18.13
CA ASP A 263 -22.75 18.70 19.52
C ASP A 263 -21.96 20.02 19.62
N GLY A 264 -22.36 21.03 18.84
CA GLY A 264 -21.70 22.34 18.78
C GLY A 264 -20.32 22.34 18.11
N ARG A 265 -19.88 21.21 17.56
CA ARG A 265 -18.61 21.06 16.84
C ARG A 265 -18.85 20.96 15.34
N LYS A 266 -17.91 21.51 14.57
CA LYS A 266 -17.90 21.51 13.11
C LYS A 266 -17.00 20.38 12.61
N PHE A 267 -17.55 19.45 11.84
CA PHE A 267 -16.85 18.29 11.29
C PHE A 267 -16.76 18.39 9.77
N LEU A 268 -15.56 18.18 9.23
CA LEU A 268 -15.35 18.10 7.79
C LEU A 268 -15.80 16.72 7.28
N HIS A 269 -16.76 16.72 6.36
CA HIS A 269 -17.16 15.53 5.61
C HIS A 269 -16.68 15.67 4.16
N VAL A 270 -15.82 14.76 3.71
CA VAL A 270 -15.37 14.65 2.32
C VAL A 270 -16.17 13.54 1.64
N GLU A 271 -16.60 13.75 0.39
CA GLU A 271 -17.31 12.73 -0.37
C GLU A 271 -16.46 11.45 -0.52
N ALA A 272 -17.12 10.32 -0.30
CA ALA A 272 -16.54 8.99 -0.31
C ALA A 272 -16.00 8.58 -1.69
N ALA A 273 -14.94 7.77 -1.72
CA ALA A 273 -14.40 7.24 -2.95
C ALA A 273 -15.32 6.14 -3.52
N ALA A 274 -15.83 6.34 -4.75
CA ALA A 274 -16.66 5.36 -5.45
C ALA A 274 -16.14 5.12 -6.87
N PRO A 275 -15.83 3.85 -7.25
CA PRO A 275 -15.52 3.52 -8.63
C PRO A 275 -16.69 3.88 -9.58
N PRO A 276 -16.45 4.58 -10.70
CA PRO A 276 -17.50 4.91 -11.66
C PRO A 276 -17.95 3.68 -12.47
N ALA A 277 -17.12 2.63 -12.51
CA ALA A 277 -17.43 1.38 -13.18
C ALA A 277 -17.77 0.29 -12.14
N PRO A 278 -18.78 -0.56 -12.41
CA PRO A 278 -19.18 -1.61 -11.49
C PRO A 278 -18.21 -2.80 -11.45
N ALA A 279 -17.28 -2.91 -12.41
CA ALA A 279 -16.37 -4.04 -12.54
C ALA A 279 -15.01 -3.64 -13.13
N ASP A 280 -14.01 -4.50 -12.91
CA ASP A 280 -12.69 -4.39 -13.54
C ASP A 280 -12.78 -4.62 -15.05
N SER A 281 -11.92 -3.93 -15.82
CA SER A 281 -11.77 -4.18 -17.25
C SER A 281 -10.67 -5.21 -17.50
N MET A 282 -10.97 -6.23 -18.32
CA MET A 282 -10.03 -7.29 -18.68
C MET A 282 -9.92 -7.39 -20.20
N GLU A 283 -8.78 -6.97 -20.73
CA GLU A 283 -8.47 -6.95 -22.16
C GLU A 283 -7.45 -8.03 -22.49
N ARG A 284 -7.70 -8.81 -23.54
CA ARG A 284 -6.72 -9.74 -24.09
C ARG A 284 -5.92 -9.02 -25.18
N VAL A 285 -4.69 -8.61 -24.87
CA VAL A 285 -3.84 -7.82 -25.78
C VAL A 285 -2.97 -8.70 -26.69
N GLY A 286 -2.91 -10.00 -26.42
CA GLY A 286 -2.20 -10.97 -27.26
C GLY A 286 -2.67 -12.40 -27.01
N PRO A 287 -2.05 -13.40 -27.65
CA PRO A 287 -2.41 -14.79 -27.42
C PRO A 287 -2.35 -15.12 -25.95
N THR A 288 -1.22 -14.92 -25.26
CA THR A 288 -1.02 -15.24 -23.84
C THR A 288 -0.94 -14.01 -22.94
N GLU A 289 -1.24 -12.82 -23.44
CA GLU A 289 -1.08 -11.56 -22.71
C GLU A 289 -2.44 -10.93 -22.39
N TRP A 290 -2.63 -10.60 -21.13
CA TRP A 290 -3.81 -9.94 -20.58
C TRP A 290 -3.44 -8.65 -19.90
N ARG A 291 -4.30 -7.65 -20.05
CA ARG A 291 -4.25 -6.39 -19.31
C ARG A 291 -5.52 -6.26 -18.50
N VAL A 292 -5.35 -6.03 -17.20
CA VAL A 292 -6.43 -5.72 -16.28
C VAL A 292 -6.31 -4.26 -15.86
N THR A 293 -7.41 -3.53 -15.96
CA THR A 293 -7.57 -2.23 -15.30
C THR A 293 -8.55 -2.41 -14.16
N LEU A 294 -8.06 -2.33 -12.92
CA LEU A 294 -8.90 -2.38 -11.73
C LEU A 294 -9.88 -1.20 -11.76
N ARG A 295 -11.11 -1.42 -11.29
CA ARG A 295 -12.11 -0.37 -11.18
C ARG A 295 -11.71 0.70 -10.18
N TRP A 296 -10.87 0.39 -9.19
CA TRP A 296 -10.31 1.35 -8.25
C TRP A 296 -9.16 2.15 -8.87
N SER A 297 -9.17 3.47 -8.66
CA SER A 297 -8.15 4.35 -9.21
C SER A 297 -6.87 4.38 -8.40
N LYS A 298 -5.80 4.87 -9.03
CA LYS A 298 -4.54 5.17 -8.35
C LYS A 298 -4.76 6.10 -7.15
N GLU A 299 -5.59 7.12 -7.30
CA GLU A 299 -5.83 8.10 -6.23
C GLU A 299 -6.57 7.48 -5.04
N ALA A 300 -7.62 6.69 -5.30
CA ALA A 300 -8.36 6.03 -4.23
C ALA A 300 -7.48 5.02 -3.45
N LEU A 301 -6.65 4.26 -4.16
CA LEU A 301 -5.69 3.36 -3.51
C LEU A 301 -4.63 4.12 -2.70
N VAL A 302 -4.22 5.32 -3.16
CA VAL A 302 -3.32 6.21 -2.40
C VAL A 302 -4.02 6.75 -1.16
N ALA A 303 -5.28 7.17 -1.23
CA ALA A 303 -6.03 7.66 -0.08
C ALA A 303 -6.20 6.60 1.00
N ALA A 304 -6.59 5.37 0.63
CA ALA A 304 -6.66 4.24 1.55
C ALA A 304 -5.30 3.97 2.21
N ALA A 305 -4.22 4.00 1.44
CA ALA A 305 -2.88 3.79 1.97
C ALA A 305 -2.38 4.91 2.90
N PHE A 306 -2.78 6.16 2.67
CA PHE A 306 -2.55 7.24 3.63
C PHE A 306 -3.32 7.00 4.92
N GLY A 307 -4.61 6.65 4.84
CA GLY A 307 -5.41 6.27 6.01
C GLY A 307 -4.74 5.17 6.85
N MET A 308 -4.30 4.09 6.20
CA MET A 308 -3.54 3.02 6.86
C MET A 308 -2.20 3.48 7.44
N THR A 309 -1.50 4.39 6.75
CA THR A 309 -0.25 4.96 7.24
C THR A 309 -0.48 5.77 8.51
N PHE A 310 -1.53 6.58 8.55
CA PHE A 310 -1.86 7.43 9.70
C PHE A 310 -2.38 6.61 10.88
N TRP A 311 -3.21 5.60 10.62
CA TRP A 311 -3.56 4.60 11.63
C TRP A 311 -2.31 3.94 12.23
N PHE A 312 -1.36 3.52 11.39
CA PHE A 312 -0.13 2.90 11.87
C PHE A 312 0.73 3.88 12.71
N MET A 313 0.82 5.15 12.28
CA MET A 313 1.49 6.20 13.05
C MET A 313 0.83 6.43 14.42
N GLU A 314 -0.50 6.48 14.48
CA GLU A 314 -1.27 6.58 15.72
C GLU A 314 -0.95 5.39 16.65
N LYS A 315 -0.95 4.16 16.13
CA LYS A 315 -0.65 2.97 16.93
C LYS A 315 0.78 2.92 17.44
N VAL A 316 1.74 3.43 16.68
CA VAL A 316 3.11 3.58 17.17
C VAL A 316 3.19 4.68 18.23
N GLY A 317 2.50 5.81 18.02
CA GLY A 317 2.40 6.89 19.00
C GLY A 317 1.78 6.42 20.32
N GLU A 318 0.68 5.68 20.27
CA GLU A 318 0.00 5.08 21.43
C GLU A 318 0.97 4.27 22.30
N VAL A 319 1.87 3.52 21.66
CA VAL A 319 2.91 2.74 22.36
C VAL A 319 4.00 3.63 22.92
N ILE A 320 4.43 4.67 22.20
CA ILE A 320 5.45 5.63 22.70
C ILE A 320 4.95 6.33 23.97
N TYR A 321 3.67 6.71 24.00
CA TYR A 321 3.06 7.44 25.11
C TYR A 321 2.39 6.53 26.16
N SER A 322 2.52 5.21 26.06
CA SER A 322 1.85 4.28 26.99
C SER A 322 2.38 4.38 28.42
N ALA A 323 3.63 4.83 28.60
CA ALA A 323 4.26 5.03 29.90
C ALA A 323 3.97 6.41 30.51
N GLY A 324 3.35 7.32 29.76
CA GLY A 324 3.06 8.68 30.18
C GLY A 324 3.02 9.64 29.00
N VAL A 325 2.17 10.66 29.13
CA VAL A 325 2.04 11.77 28.18
C VAL A 325 2.73 13.03 28.72
N PRO A 326 3.15 13.97 27.86
CA PRO A 326 3.61 15.29 28.30
C PRO A 326 2.58 15.96 29.22
N LYS A 327 3.06 16.76 30.20
CA LYS A 327 2.19 17.41 31.19
C LYS A 327 1.08 18.25 30.56
N ASP A 328 1.39 18.96 29.48
CA ASP A 328 0.43 19.82 28.76
C ASP A 328 -0.66 19.00 28.03
N TRP A 329 -0.47 17.68 27.92
CA TRP A 329 -1.40 16.72 27.34
C TRP A 329 -1.95 15.75 28.38
N SER A 330 -1.93 16.10 29.67
CA SER A 330 -2.34 15.20 30.76
C SER A 330 -3.77 14.68 30.65
N GLU A 331 -4.63 15.38 29.91
CA GLU A 331 -6.03 14.99 29.65
C GLU A 331 -6.18 14.02 28.47
N MET A 332 -5.13 13.84 27.65
CA MET A 332 -5.16 12.97 26.48
C MET A 332 -4.83 11.53 26.86
N THR A 333 -5.54 10.59 26.24
CA THR A 333 -5.13 9.19 26.20
C THR A 333 -3.81 9.04 25.41
N PRO A 334 -3.05 7.94 25.60
CA PRO A 334 -1.85 7.69 24.79
C PRO A 334 -2.12 7.69 23.28
N ALA A 335 -3.28 7.20 22.85
CA ALA A 335 -3.67 7.20 21.44
C ALA A 335 -3.88 8.64 20.91
N GLU A 336 -4.61 9.48 21.65
CA GLU A 336 -4.81 10.89 21.30
C GLU A 336 -3.49 11.67 21.30
N ALA A 337 -2.62 11.41 22.28
CA ALA A 337 -1.28 11.99 22.33
C ALA A 337 -0.43 11.57 21.11
N GLY A 338 -0.48 10.30 20.72
CA GLY A 338 0.19 9.79 19.52
C GLY A 338 -0.33 10.44 18.23
N GLN A 339 -1.65 10.62 18.12
CA GLN A 339 -2.28 11.31 16.99
C GLN A 339 -1.85 12.78 16.90
N ASN A 340 -1.90 13.50 18.02
CA ASN A 340 -1.50 14.91 18.08
C ASN A 340 0.00 15.08 17.81
N ALA A 341 0.85 14.21 18.36
CA ALA A 341 2.28 14.20 18.07
C ALA A 341 2.52 14.04 16.57
N ALA A 342 1.94 13.03 15.92
CA ALA A 342 2.09 12.83 14.48
C ALA A 342 1.72 14.09 13.66
N LYS A 343 0.59 14.73 13.99
CA LYS A 343 0.14 15.95 13.32
C LYS A 343 1.11 17.12 13.52
N MET A 344 1.56 17.35 14.76
CA MET A 344 2.51 18.41 15.09
C MET A 344 3.86 18.20 14.40
N MET A 345 4.38 16.97 14.41
CA MET A 345 5.68 16.68 13.81
C MET A 345 5.67 16.82 12.29
N LEU A 346 4.53 16.53 11.64
CA LEU A 346 4.35 16.81 10.22
C LEU A 346 4.34 18.32 9.93
N TYR A 347 3.75 19.13 10.80
CA TYR A 347 3.80 20.59 10.68
C TYR A 347 5.25 21.11 10.84
N TYR A 348 5.95 20.72 11.90
CA TYR A 348 7.35 21.14 12.10
C TYR A 348 8.26 20.67 10.96
N ALA A 349 8.01 19.49 10.39
CA ALA A 349 8.77 19.02 9.24
C ALA A 349 8.71 19.96 8.02
N ILE A 350 7.60 20.68 7.82
CA ILE A 350 7.46 21.67 6.75
C ILE A 350 8.45 22.83 6.97
N LEU A 351 8.56 23.30 8.20
CA LEU A 351 9.47 24.40 8.58
C LEU A 351 10.95 24.06 8.39
N ARG A 352 11.29 22.76 8.40
CA ARG A 352 12.65 22.24 8.24
C ARG A 352 13.00 21.83 6.80
N CYS A 353 12.11 22.02 5.83
CA CYS A 353 12.37 21.67 4.44
C CYS A 353 13.35 22.66 3.80
N ARG A 354 14.39 22.16 3.11
CA ARG A 354 15.41 22.99 2.46
C ARG A 354 15.21 23.09 0.95
N THR A 355 14.49 22.14 0.37
CA THR A 355 14.19 22.12 -1.06
C THR A 355 12.70 22.17 -1.35
N ALA A 356 12.33 22.70 -2.51
CA ALA A 356 10.94 22.70 -2.96
C ALA A 356 10.33 21.29 -3.00
N ARG A 357 11.13 20.27 -3.32
CA ARG A 357 10.67 18.88 -3.36
C ARG A 357 10.34 18.32 -1.98
N GLU A 358 11.16 18.64 -0.98
CA GLU A 358 10.91 18.28 0.42
C GLU A 358 9.63 18.96 0.91
N HIS A 359 9.53 20.27 0.67
CA HIS A 359 8.39 21.09 1.06
C HIS A 359 7.07 20.53 0.49
N GLN A 360 7.05 20.22 -0.81
CA GLN A 360 5.88 19.65 -1.48
C GLN A 360 5.47 18.26 -0.99
N ARG A 361 6.39 17.48 -0.39
CA ARG A 361 6.10 16.17 0.22
C ARG A 361 5.60 16.32 1.65
N ALA A 362 6.21 17.21 2.43
CA ALA A 362 5.79 17.49 3.80
C ALA A 362 4.37 18.07 3.82
N ILE A 363 4.08 19.06 2.96
CA ILE A 363 2.72 19.60 2.77
C ILE A 363 1.73 18.51 2.37
N ALA A 364 2.11 17.62 1.45
CA ALA A 364 1.24 16.53 1.01
C ALA A 364 0.87 15.60 2.17
N LEU A 365 1.82 15.25 3.05
CA LEU A 365 1.57 14.45 4.23
C LEU A 365 0.69 15.19 5.24
N TYR A 366 1.07 16.42 5.61
CA TYR A 366 0.34 17.24 6.57
C TYR A 366 -1.11 17.46 6.14
N ASN A 367 -1.33 17.91 4.91
CA ASN A 367 -2.69 18.17 4.44
C ASN A 367 -3.50 16.87 4.33
N SER A 368 -2.90 15.76 3.87
CA SER A 368 -3.61 14.49 3.77
C SER A 368 -3.98 13.95 5.15
N TYR A 369 -3.13 14.15 6.15
CA TYR A 369 -3.40 13.79 7.55
C TYR A 369 -4.53 14.63 8.13
N GLY A 370 -4.48 15.95 7.93
CA GLY A 370 -5.43 16.89 8.53
C GLY A 370 -6.80 16.92 7.86
N PHE A 371 -6.87 16.73 6.54
CA PHE A 371 -8.08 17.01 5.74
C PHE A 371 -8.48 15.89 4.79
N GLY A 372 -7.76 14.77 4.83
CA GLY A 372 -7.95 13.65 3.91
C GLY A 372 -7.22 13.84 2.57
N CYS A 373 -6.89 12.71 1.93
CA CYS A 373 -6.07 12.69 0.73
C CYS A 373 -6.71 13.41 -0.47
N ALA A 374 -8.05 13.37 -0.61
CA ALA A 374 -8.75 13.98 -1.74
C ALA A 374 -8.57 15.50 -1.79
N LEU A 375 -8.62 16.17 -0.63
CA LEU A 375 -8.37 17.60 -0.51
C LEU A 375 -6.88 17.89 -0.41
N GLY A 376 -6.19 17.19 0.49
CA GLY A 376 -4.82 17.53 0.86
C GLY A 376 -3.77 17.35 -0.23
N MET A 377 -3.99 16.42 -1.16
CA MET A 377 -3.10 16.24 -2.32
C MET A 377 -3.33 17.24 -3.46
N ASN A 378 -4.49 17.92 -3.43
CA ASN A 378 -5.02 18.71 -4.54
C ASN A 378 -5.24 20.19 -4.21
N PHE A 379 -5.06 20.61 -2.97
CA PHE A 379 -4.98 22.04 -2.63
C PHE A 379 -3.72 22.66 -3.23
N ARG A 380 -3.89 23.58 -4.17
CA ARG A 380 -2.81 24.16 -4.98
C ARG A 380 -2.98 25.65 -5.20
N ASN A 381 -1.86 26.36 -5.24
CA ASN A 381 -1.77 27.74 -5.66
C ASN A 381 -1.94 27.90 -7.20
N PRO A 382 -2.02 29.13 -7.73
CA PRO A 382 -2.13 29.39 -9.17
C PRO A 382 -1.01 28.79 -10.02
N GLU A 383 0.19 28.63 -9.47
CA GLU A 383 1.34 28.00 -10.14
C GLU A 383 1.29 26.46 -10.11
N GLY A 384 0.25 25.87 -9.52
CA GLY A 384 0.05 24.43 -9.41
C GLY A 384 0.91 23.75 -8.34
N LYS A 385 1.56 24.50 -7.45
CA LYS A 385 2.28 23.96 -6.29
C LYS A 385 1.30 23.77 -5.13
N ARG A 386 1.55 22.76 -4.28
CA ARG A 386 0.77 22.56 -3.06
C ARG A 386 1.10 23.63 -2.04
N GLU A 387 0.08 24.09 -1.34
CA GLU A 387 0.18 24.97 -0.17
C GLU A 387 -0.35 24.27 1.07
N MET A 388 0.01 24.78 2.25
CA MET A 388 -0.59 24.30 3.50
C MET A 388 -2.07 24.64 3.52
N LEU A 389 -2.91 23.63 3.75
CA LEU A 389 -4.35 23.79 3.85
C LEU A 389 -4.72 24.09 5.30
N TRP A 390 -5.56 25.10 5.50
CA TRP A 390 -6.11 25.48 6.80
C TRP A 390 -7.63 25.33 6.80
N PRO A 391 -8.27 25.17 7.98
CA PRO A 391 -9.72 25.11 8.07
C PRO A 391 -10.43 26.32 7.43
N GLN A 392 -9.85 27.52 7.55
CA GLN A 392 -10.39 28.76 6.99
C GLN A 392 -10.37 28.75 5.45
N ASP A 393 -9.35 28.14 4.84
CA ASP A 393 -9.30 28.01 3.38
C ASP A 393 -10.50 27.20 2.86
N LEU A 394 -10.92 26.17 3.58
CA LEU A 394 -12.08 25.37 3.19
C LEU A 394 -13.38 26.16 3.24
N ASP A 395 -13.53 27.07 4.20
CA ASP A 395 -14.67 27.98 4.28
C ASP A 395 -14.70 28.96 3.09
N GLU A 396 -13.55 29.54 2.76
CA GLU A 396 -13.41 30.45 1.62
C GLU A 396 -13.62 29.73 0.28
N ILE A 397 -13.09 28.51 0.13
CA ILE A 397 -13.28 27.67 -1.06
C ILE A 397 -14.74 27.26 -1.21
N GLN A 398 -15.44 26.94 -0.12
CA GLN A 398 -16.86 26.62 -0.19
C GLN A 398 -17.69 27.83 -0.64
N ALA A 399 -17.29 29.05 -0.25
CA ALA A 399 -17.98 30.28 -0.62
C ALA A 399 -17.64 30.77 -2.05
N SER A 400 -16.40 30.64 -2.51
CA SER A 400 -15.92 31.32 -3.72
C SER A 400 -15.14 30.43 -4.71
N GLY A 401 -14.95 29.15 -4.40
CA GLY A 401 -14.18 28.19 -5.20
C GLY A 401 -12.65 28.31 -5.05
N ARG A 402 -12.17 29.30 -4.30
CA ARG A 402 -10.74 29.55 -4.01
C ARG A 402 -10.60 30.22 -2.64
N ASN A 403 -9.39 30.21 -2.06
CA ASN A 403 -9.09 31.03 -0.90
C ASN A 403 -8.63 32.45 -1.33
N LYS A 404 -8.37 33.33 -0.35
CA LYS A 404 -7.88 34.70 -0.52
C LYS A 404 -6.58 34.81 -1.32
N ASP A 405 -5.73 33.78 -1.25
CA ASP A 405 -4.44 33.70 -1.94
C ASP A 405 -4.58 33.07 -3.35
N GLY A 406 -5.81 32.81 -3.79
CA GLY A 406 -6.11 32.22 -5.09
C GLY A 406 -5.89 30.71 -5.17
N CYS A 407 -5.63 30.04 -4.05
CA CYS A 407 -5.48 28.59 -3.98
C CYS A 407 -6.83 27.89 -4.13
N ARG A 408 -6.84 26.71 -4.75
CA ARG A 408 -8.04 25.91 -5.02
C ARG A 408 -7.80 24.42 -4.81
N ILE A 409 -8.88 23.64 -4.69
CA ILE A 409 -8.82 22.18 -4.79
C ILE A 409 -8.90 21.81 -6.27
N ALA A 410 -7.81 21.29 -6.82
CA ALA A 410 -7.65 20.97 -8.24
C ALA A 410 -8.22 19.61 -8.67
#